data_AF-A0A354M1S6-F1
#
_entry.id   AF-A0A354M1S6-F1
#
_cell.length_a   1.000
_cell.length_b   1.000
_cell.length_c   1.000
_cell.angle_alpha   90.00
_cell.angle_beta   90.00
_cell.angle_gamma   90.00
#
_symmetry.space_group_name_H-M   'P 1'
#
loop_
_entity.id
_entity.type
_entity.pdbx_description
1 polymer ?
#
loop_
_entity_poly.entity_id
_entity_poly.type
_entity_poly.pdbx_seq_one_letter_code
_entity_poly.pdbx_strand_id
1 'polypeptide(L)'
;MAAVSATQAAVVTDGFDFVENLVVGSQNYVQTAPVDYPESFAFISVNDLKTYAFDDVFGVQENNIDMKFYIMGGSNNATVRLYSMDGGNNTKDSEYKSGDKTQADFTVKNATRFMAVKGVDFDAATVDQLKSLSFTGTNAVNPVNEGDVIVFKTAETSKAADRLGLIKVHSIVKENEASSKGVITVSIKVVKPAKVETTGFRYGVVKVGTYGFSTGTVEGYEGIGSLLSIKDLKSYTVDEAKSNFRNVDIKLHLQGADSEPRVYSMENGDSKNSQYKDAEGNTLQSLLTAETTNATRFLAADDIDFDNVTASEIAAIDPETIGKGTIKPAAEGDVILFKTDENSTAGSKVVGVMRIDRITLVNNVNKELGCYTVSIKVLDNTESVSVPKVSNNEWSLKGKSVCILADTGSKLNVYAAGSGQLVKTIDVVAGDVIDFSNFSGAYIVSYGGKSEKVIF
;
A
#
# COMPACT_ATOMS: atom_id res chain seq x y z
N MET A 1 -8.12 -56.22 -6.34
CA MET A 1 -8.53 -54.91 -5.80
C MET A 1 -7.57 -53.87 -6.35
N ALA A 2 -8.02 -53.01 -7.25
CA ALA A 2 -7.22 -51.91 -7.75
C ALA A 2 -7.12 -50.85 -6.63
N ALA A 3 -5.91 -50.49 -6.22
CA ALA A 3 -5.66 -49.38 -5.33
C ALA A 3 -6.00 -48.10 -6.09
N VAL A 4 -7.14 -47.50 -5.75
CA VAL A 4 -7.47 -46.14 -6.17
C VAL A 4 -6.52 -45.23 -5.38
N SER A 5 -5.43 -44.81 -6.01
CA SER A 5 -4.68 -43.64 -5.59
C SER A 5 -5.66 -42.48 -5.64
N ALA A 6 -6.16 -42.07 -4.47
CA ALA A 6 -6.87 -40.80 -4.35
C ALA A 6 -5.84 -39.71 -4.63
N THR A 7 -5.89 -39.13 -5.83
CA THR A 7 -5.20 -37.88 -6.13
C THR A 7 -5.71 -36.85 -5.15
N GLN A 8 -4.88 -36.47 -4.18
CA GLN A 8 -5.18 -35.36 -3.28
C GLN A 8 -5.46 -34.13 -4.14
N ALA A 9 -6.60 -33.47 -3.91
CA ALA A 9 -6.94 -32.26 -4.63
C ALA A 9 -5.83 -31.21 -4.42
N ALA A 10 -5.44 -30.51 -5.49
CA ALA A 10 -4.42 -29.48 -5.40
C ALA A 10 -4.88 -28.36 -4.46
N VAL A 11 -3.96 -27.87 -3.62
CA VAL A 11 -4.22 -26.73 -2.73
C VAL A 11 -4.50 -25.48 -3.57
N VAL A 12 -5.62 -24.80 -3.31
CA VAL A 12 -5.98 -23.54 -3.96
C VAL A 12 -5.07 -22.42 -3.47
N THR A 13 -4.18 -21.92 -4.32
CA THR A 13 -3.24 -20.83 -3.96
C THR A 13 -3.54 -19.51 -4.67
N ASP A 14 -4.52 -19.48 -5.56
CA ASP A 14 -4.89 -18.27 -6.30
C ASP A 14 -5.33 -17.16 -5.33
N GLY A 15 -4.71 -15.98 -5.48
CA GLY A 15 -4.93 -14.85 -4.58
C GLY A 15 -4.24 -14.97 -3.21
N PHE A 16 -3.41 -15.99 -2.97
CA PHE A 16 -2.63 -16.17 -1.75
C PHE A 16 -1.12 -16.14 -2.00
N ASP A 17 -0.35 -15.60 -1.05
CA ASP A 17 1.02 -16.04 -0.78
C ASP A 17 0.95 -17.32 0.05
N PHE A 18 1.80 -18.29 -0.26
CA PHE A 18 1.67 -19.64 0.28
C PHE A 18 3.03 -20.24 0.62
N VAL A 19 3.11 -20.85 1.80
CA VAL A 19 4.20 -21.76 2.20
C VAL A 19 3.59 -23.08 2.65
N GLU A 20 4.17 -24.17 2.16
CA GLU A 20 3.81 -25.52 2.57
C GLU A 20 4.85 -26.05 3.57
N ASN A 21 4.38 -26.80 4.56
CA ASN A 21 5.21 -27.51 5.53
C ASN A 21 6.31 -26.66 6.22
N LEU A 22 5.99 -25.41 6.56
CA LEU A 22 6.85 -24.58 7.41
C LEU A 22 6.98 -25.23 8.79
N VAL A 23 8.21 -25.56 9.18
CA VAL A 23 8.51 -26.11 10.50
C VAL A 23 8.95 -24.97 11.43
N VAL A 24 8.29 -24.85 12.58
CA VAL A 24 8.57 -23.80 13.57
C VAL A 24 8.86 -24.41 14.93
N GLY A 25 9.89 -23.90 15.59
CA GLY A 25 10.36 -24.38 16.88
C GLY A 25 9.61 -23.76 18.06
N SER A 26 9.50 -24.49 19.17
CA SER A 26 9.04 -23.94 20.45
C SER A 26 9.92 -22.77 20.94
N GLN A 27 9.50 -22.09 22.01
CA GLN A 27 10.26 -21.03 22.68
C GLN A 27 11.70 -21.40 23.08
N ASN A 28 12.03 -22.69 23.11
CA ASN A 28 13.38 -23.17 23.40
C ASN A 28 14.33 -23.08 22.19
N TYR A 29 13.80 -22.86 20.98
CA TYR A 29 14.55 -22.71 19.73
C TYR A 29 14.52 -21.26 19.25
N VAL A 30 14.61 -20.30 20.18
CA VAL A 30 14.69 -18.88 19.86
C VAL A 30 16.04 -18.48 19.28
N GLN A 31 17.13 -19.17 19.60
CA GLN A 31 18.48 -18.81 19.12
C GLN A 31 19.16 -19.94 18.35
N THR A 32 18.88 -21.19 18.70
CA THR A 32 19.48 -22.36 18.06
C THR A 32 18.36 -23.23 17.55
N ALA A 33 18.34 -23.48 16.24
CA ALA A 33 17.36 -24.36 15.62
C ALA A 33 17.58 -25.83 16.06
N PRO A 34 16.54 -26.68 16.01
CA PRO A 34 16.70 -28.12 16.18
C PRO A 34 17.66 -28.71 15.14
N VAL A 35 18.42 -29.73 15.51
CA VAL A 35 19.39 -30.40 14.61
C VAL A 35 18.71 -30.98 13.37
N ASP A 36 17.55 -31.62 13.56
CA ASP A 36 16.80 -32.27 12.47
C ASP A 36 16.01 -31.26 11.61
N TYR A 37 15.87 -30.02 12.08
CA TYR A 37 15.10 -28.96 11.45
C TYR A 37 15.93 -27.66 11.42
N PRO A 38 16.99 -27.61 10.59
CA PRO A 38 17.78 -26.40 10.44
C PRO A 38 16.86 -25.24 10.00
N GLU A 39 17.13 -24.04 10.50
CA GLU A 39 16.36 -22.81 10.24
C GLU A 39 14.98 -22.72 10.91
N SER A 40 14.54 -23.73 11.67
CA SER A 40 13.27 -23.70 12.40
C SER A 40 13.38 -23.01 13.77
N PHE A 41 12.93 -21.77 13.82
CA PHE A 41 12.93 -20.95 15.04
C PHE A 41 11.51 -20.64 15.54
N ALA A 42 11.42 -19.94 16.67
CA ALA A 42 10.14 -19.73 17.37
C ALA A 42 9.30 -18.55 16.89
N PHE A 43 9.91 -17.59 16.20
CA PHE A 43 9.25 -16.40 15.67
C PHE A 43 8.88 -16.62 14.21
N ILE A 44 7.65 -16.28 13.83
CA ILE A 44 7.13 -16.44 12.47
C ILE A 44 6.86 -15.06 11.86
N SER A 45 7.35 -14.85 10.64
CA SER A 45 6.99 -13.71 9.80
C SER A 45 5.90 -14.08 8.81
N VAL A 46 4.85 -13.27 8.70
CA VAL A 46 3.82 -13.44 7.66
C VAL A 46 4.26 -12.82 6.32
N ASN A 47 5.15 -11.84 6.35
CA ASN A 47 5.59 -11.12 5.15
C ASN A 47 6.36 -12.01 4.17
N ASP A 48 7.27 -12.84 4.69
CA ASP A 48 8.12 -13.73 3.88
C ASP A 48 7.92 -15.21 4.20
N LEU A 49 7.03 -15.53 5.15
CA LEU A 49 6.61 -16.89 5.49
C LEU A 49 7.76 -17.77 6.00
N LYS A 50 8.66 -17.16 6.78
CA LYS A 50 9.81 -17.82 7.41
C LYS A 50 9.78 -17.73 8.92
N THR A 51 10.71 -18.46 9.53
CA THR A 51 11.02 -18.37 10.96
C THR A 51 12.33 -17.67 11.22
N TYR A 52 12.43 -16.98 12.34
CA TYR A 52 13.59 -16.15 12.69
C TYR A 52 14.15 -16.45 14.08
N ALA A 53 15.47 -16.43 14.17
CA ALA A 53 16.17 -16.40 15.45
C ALA A 53 15.96 -15.05 16.13
N PHE A 54 16.03 -15.03 17.46
CA PHE A 54 15.81 -13.86 18.30
C PHE A 54 16.77 -12.72 17.95
N ASP A 55 18.08 -13.01 17.92
CA ASP A 55 19.10 -11.97 17.75
C ASP A 55 19.06 -11.34 16.36
N ASP A 56 18.62 -12.08 15.34
CA ASP A 56 18.51 -11.59 13.97
C ASP A 56 17.47 -10.48 13.83
N VAL A 57 16.39 -10.55 14.62
CA VAL A 57 15.25 -9.61 14.51
C VAL A 57 15.21 -8.59 15.65
N PHE A 58 15.83 -8.90 16.80
CA PHE A 58 15.84 -8.01 17.95
C PHE A 58 16.76 -6.80 17.73
N GLY A 59 17.95 -7.01 17.16
CA GLY A 59 18.93 -5.92 16.98
C GLY A 59 18.45 -4.79 16.06
N VAL A 60 17.60 -5.14 15.09
CA VAL A 60 17.02 -4.22 14.09
C VAL A 60 15.58 -3.80 14.44
N GLN A 61 15.00 -4.34 15.52
CA GLN A 61 13.60 -4.13 15.91
C GLN A 61 12.63 -4.36 14.75
N GLU A 62 12.79 -5.51 14.08
CA GLU A 62 12.05 -5.81 12.88
C GLU A 62 10.53 -5.87 13.12
N ASN A 63 9.78 -5.03 12.40
CA ASN A 63 8.31 -5.09 12.38
C ASN A 63 7.77 -6.25 11.52
N ASN A 64 8.64 -7.21 11.18
CA ASN A 64 8.38 -8.33 10.30
C ASN A 64 7.78 -9.55 11.02
N ILE A 65 7.82 -9.56 12.36
CA ILE A 65 7.44 -10.73 13.17
C ILE A 65 6.03 -10.58 13.70
N ASP A 66 5.17 -11.56 13.41
CA ASP A 66 3.73 -11.47 13.64
C ASP A 66 3.24 -12.38 14.76
N MET A 67 3.89 -13.51 14.96
CA MET A 67 3.44 -14.54 15.89
C MET A 67 4.58 -15.43 16.37
N LYS A 68 4.32 -16.19 17.43
CA LYS A 68 5.31 -17.03 18.11
C LYS A 68 4.70 -18.35 18.59
N PHE A 69 5.47 -19.42 18.45
CA PHE A 69 5.05 -20.77 18.81
C PHE A 69 5.55 -21.20 20.20
N TYR A 70 4.65 -21.74 21.01
CA TYR A 70 4.92 -22.12 22.39
C TYR A 70 4.46 -23.55 22.71
N ILE A 71 5.26 -24.25 23.51
CA ILE A 71 4.84 -25.49 24.16
C ILE A 71 4.93 -25.32 25.68
N MET A 72 3.79 -25.36 26.35
CA MET A 72 3.70 -25.43 27.79
C MET A 72 4.03 -26.85 28.25
N GLY A 73 5.26 -27.08 28.73
CA GLY A 73 5.61 -28.35 29.37
C GLY A 73 4.80 -28.60 30.66
N GLY A 74 4.74 -29.85 31.11
CA GLY A 74 3.98 -30.21 32.31
C GLY A 74 3.87 -31.71 32.54
N SER A 75 3.49 -32.12 33.76
CA SER A 75 3.66 -33.49 34.27
C SER A 75 2.94 -34.58 33.47
N ASN A 76 1.80 -34.29 32.84
CA ASN A 76 0.96 -35.32 32.19
C ASN A 76 0.57 -35.03 30.74
N ASN A 77 0.81 -33.83 30.20
CA ASN A 77 0.76 -33.53 28.76
C ASN A 77 1.19 -32.08 28.51
N ALA A 78 2.13 -31.87 27.60
CA ALA A 78 2.49 -30.53 27.17
C ALA A 78 1.40 -29.91 26.26
N THR A 79 1.06 -28.64 26.47
CA THR A 79 0.03 -27.94 25.67
C THR A 79 0.66 -27.00 24.65
N VAL A 80 0.25 -27.12 23.40
CA VAL A 80 0.76 -26.37 22.25
C VAL A 80 -0.08 -25.11 22.07
N ARG A 81 0.57 -23.97 21.79
CA ARG A 81 -0.09 -22.66 21.69
C ARG A 81 0.54 -21.80 20.62
N LEU A 82 -0.29 -20.95 20.03
CA LEU A 82 0.14 -19.87 19.13
C LEU A 82 -0.19 -18.54 19.80
N TYR A 83 0.78 -17.62 19.80
CA TYR A 83 0.64 -16.30 20.41
C TYR A 83 1.02 -15.19 19.43
N SER A 84 0.42 -14.02 19.60
CA SER A 84 0.86 -12.79 18.94
C SER A 84 2.08 -12.19 19.64
N MET A 85 2.67 -11.17 19.02
CA MET A 85 3.82 -10.46 19.60
C MET A 85 3.42 -9.41 20.64
N ASP A 86 2.26 -8.76 20.49
CA ASP A 86 1.73 -7.69 21.37
C ASP A 86 1.20 -8.18 22.73
N GLY A 87 1.80 -9.24 23.27
CA GLY A 87 1.35 -9.97 24.43
C GLY A 87 0.79 -9.14 25.60
N GLY A 88 -0.18 -9.74 26.31
CA GLY A 88 -0.68 -9.27 27.60
C GLY A 88 -0.21 -10.18 28.75
N ASN A 89 -0.75 -10.00 29.96
CA ASN A 89 -0.52 -10.96 31.04
C ASN A 89 -0.97 -12.35 30.55
N ASN A 90 -0.03 -13.30 30.40
CA ASN A 90 -0.20 -14.73 30.04
C ASN A 90 0.24 -15.20 28.64
N THR A 91 0.91 -14.38 27.81
CA THR A 91 1.49 -14.83 26.50
C THR A 91 2.93 -15.33 26.59
N LYS A 92 3.47 -15.45 27.81
CA LYS A 92 4.77 -16.08 28.11
C LYS A 92 5.97 -15.40 27.45
N ASP A 93 5.87 -14.10 27.18
CA ASP A 93 6.89 -13.28 26.52
C ASP A 93 8.27 -13.41 27.17
N SER A 94 8.32 -13.52 28.50
CA SER A 94 9.56 -13.68 29.28
C SER A 94 10.29 -15.01 29.04
N GLU A 95 9.62 -16.00 28.47
CA GLU A 95 10.19 -17.33 28.19
C GLU A 95 10.87 -17.41 26.81
N TYR A 96 10.70 -16.39 25.96
CA TYR A 96 11.43 -16.22 24.71
C TYR A 96 12.65 -15.33 24.98
N LYS A 97 13.78 -15.95 25.34
CA LYS A 97 14.93 -15.24 25.92
C LYS A 97 16.23 -15.48 25.14
N SER A 98 16.98 -14.41 24.88
CA SER A 98 18.37 -14.43 24.42
C SER A 98 19.23 -13.54 25.32
N GLY A 99 20.28 -14.09 25.94
CA GLY A 99 21.07 -13.36 26.93
C GLY A 99 20.21 -12.81 28.07
N ASP A 100 20.28 -11.51 28.35
CA ASP A 100 19.43 -10.82 29.35
C ASP A 100 18.15 -10.22 28.76
N LYS A 101 17.89 -10.41 27.47
CA LYS A 101 16.74 -9.85 26.75
C LYS A 101 15.66 -10.89 26.52
N THR A 102 14.42 -10.44 26.49
CA THR A 102 13.23 -11.25 26.26
C THR A 102 12.38 -10.66 25.15
N GLN A 103 11.39 -11.40 24.66
CA GLN A 103 10.48 -10.86 23.66
C GLN A 103 9.70 -9.64 24.19
N ALA A 104 9.51 -9.53 25.52
CA ALA A 104 8.89 -8.36 26.13
C ALA A 104 9.69 -7.05 25.90
N ASP A 105 10.98 -7.15 25.57
CA ASP A 105 11.86 -6.00 25.33
C ASP A 105 11.82 -5.49 23.88
N PHE A 106 11.07 -6.12 22.98
CA PHE A 106 10.88 -5.60 21.62
C PHE A 106 10.13 -4.27 21.66
N THR A 107 10.55 -3.30 20.86
CA THR A 107 9.86 -2.03 20.67
C THR A 107 8.61 -2.24 19.81
N VAL A 108 8.75 -3.00 18.71
CA VAL A 108 7.63 -3.33 17.82
C VAL A 108 7.07 -4.70 18.17
N LYS A 109 5.77 -4.75 18.46
CA LYS A 109 5.06 -5.98 18.81
C LYS A 109 3.77 -6.05 18.02
N ASN A 110 3.79 -6.78 16.90
CA ASN A 110 2.64 -6.89 16.02
C ASN A 110 1.46 -7.58 16.72
N ALA A 111 0.33 -6.88 16.70
CA ALA A 111 -0.94 -7.28 17.28
C ALA A 111 -1.76 -8.25 16.42
N THR A 112 -1.13 -9.31 15.92
CA THR A 112 -1.81 -10.33 15.13
C THR A 112 -2.93 -10.98 15.95
N ARG A 113 -4.04 -11.28 15.29
CA ARG A 113 -5.20 -11.93 15.91
C ARG A 113 -5.48 -13.26 15.24
N PHE A 114 -6.01 -14.20 16.01
CA PHE A 114 -6.27 -15.57 15.58
C PHE A 114 -7.69 -16.00 15.93
N MET A 115 -8.26 -16.86 15.09
CA MET A 115 -9.55 -17.47 15.31
C MET A 115 -9.47 -18.92 14.81
N ALA A 116 -9.50 -19.89 15.73
CA ALA A 116 -9.66 -21.28 15.36
C ALA A 116 -11.03 -21.47 14.71
N VAL A 117 -11.08 -22.12 13.55
CA VAL A 117 -12.32 -22.31 12.77
C VAL A 117 -12.62 -23.78 12.56
N LYS A 118 -13.90 -24.12 12.53
CA LYS A 118 -14.40 -25.45 12.14
C LYS A 118 -15.07 -25.36 10.78
N GLY A 119 -14.91 -26.39 9.96
CA GLY A 119 -15.58 -26.51 8.67
C GLY A 119 -14.99 -25.66 7.54
N VAL A 120 -13.86 -24.98 7.76
CA VAL A 120 -13.05 -24.41 6.68
C VAL A 120 -12.07 -25.47 6.21
N ASP A 121 -12.21 -25.90 4.96
CA ASP A 121 -11.21 -26.74 4.31
C ASP A 121 -10.06 -25.84 3.84
N PHE A 122 -8.90 -25.95 4.50
CA PHE A 122 -7.73 -25.18 4.12
C PHE A 122 -7.35 -25.40 2.66
N ASP A 123 -7.43 -26.61 2.14
CA ASP A 123 -6.91 -26.95 0.81
C ASP A 123 -7.78 -26.26 -0.26
N ALA A 124 -9.11 -26.25 -0.07
CA ALA A 124 -10.08 -25.66 -0.99
C ALA A 124 -10.44 -24.18 -0.72
N ALA A 125 -10.05 -23.60 0.43
CA ALA A 125 -10.44 -22.25 0.80
C ALA A 125 -9.99 -21.17 -0.20
N THR A 126 -10.91 -20.28 -0.57
CA THR A 126 -10.68 -19.13 -1.46
C THR A 126 -10.54 -17.81 -0.70
N VAL A 127 -10.02 -16.77 -1.37
CA VAL A 127 -9.94 -15.42 -0.79
C VAL A 127 -11.32 -14.89 -0.41
N ASP A 128 -12.33 -15.10 -1.26
CA ASP A 128 -13.69 -14.60 -1.02
C ASP A 128 -14.34 -15.29 0.18
N GLN A 129 -14.16 -16.61 0.30
CA GLN A 129 -14.62 -17.34 1.47
C GLN A 129 -13.99 -16.75 2.74
N LEU A 130 -12.69 -16.49 2.72
CA LEU A 130 -11.97 -15.97 3.88
C LEU A 130 -12.42 -14.54 4.26
N LYS A 131 -12.60 -13.66 3.26
CA LYS A 131 -13.11 -12.29 3.45
C LYS A 131 -14.54 -12.26 3.97
N SER A 132 -15.34 -13.28 3.68
CA SER A 132 -16.73 -13.39 4.16
C SER A 132 -16.86 -13.85 5.62
N LEU A 133 -15.77 -14.32 6.24
CA LEU A 133 -15.81 -14.79 7.62
C LEU A 133 -16.00 -13.63 8.60
N SER A 134 -16.91 -13.80 9.56
CA SER A 134 -17.02 -12.91 10.72
C SER A 134 -15.84 -13.13 11.67
N PHE A 135 -14.74 -12.41 11.43
CA PHE A 135 -13.50 -12.56 12.20
C PHE A 135 -13.56 -11.83 13.54
N THR A 136 -13.45 -12.59 14.64
CA THR A 136 -13.42 -12.06 16.03
C THR A 136 -12.17 -12.52 16.76
N GLY A 137 -10.99 -12.33 16.15
CA GLY A 137 -9.77 -12.97 16.61
C GLY A 137 -9.25 -12.50 17.98
N THR A 138 -8.51 -13.39 18.65
CA THR A 138 -7.84 -13.20 19.94
C THR A 138 -6.32 -13.16 19.76
N ASN A 139 -5.57 -12.73 20.76
CA ASN A 139 -4.09 -12.70 20.73
C ASN A 139 -3.43 -14.08 20.92
N ALA A 140 -4.21 -15.13 21.09
CA ALA A 140 -3.72 -16.48 21.32
C ALA A 140 -4.69 -17.55 20.80
N VAL A 141 -4.15 -18.70 20.40
CA VAL A 141 -4.87 -19.96 20.26
C VAL A 141 -4.30 -20.96 21.27
N ASN A 142 -5.17 -21.48 22.13
CA ASN A 142 -4.80 -22.39 23.21
C ASN A 142 -5.98 -23.30 23.57
N PRO A 143 -5.89 -24.62 23.38
CA PRO A 143 -4.78 -25.35 22.75
C PRO A 143 -4.76 -25.19 21.21
N VAL A 144 -3.64 -25.54 20.60
CA VAL A 144 -3.50 -25.85 19.17
C VAL A 144 -3.28 -27.36 19.02
N ASN A 145 -3.99 -27.98 18.07
CA ASN A 145 -3.95 -29.44 17.82
C ASN A 145 -3.65 -29.74 16.35
N GLU A 146 -3.23 -30.97 16.08
CA GLU A 146 -3.08 -31.47 14.71
C GLU A 146 -4.44 -31.47 13.98
N GLY A 147 -4.43 -31.03 12.72
CA GLY A 147 -5.63 -30.86 11.90
C GLY A 147 -6.37 -29.53 12.11
N ASP A 148 -5.97 -28.72 13.09
CA ASP A 148 -6.59 -27.40 13.29
C ASP A 148 -6.36 -26.50 12.07
N VAL A 149 -7.42 -25.76 11.71
CA VAL A 149 -7.36 -24.64 10.76
C VAL A 149 -7.61 -23.36 11.55
N ILE A 150 -6.67 -22.42 11.45
CA ILE A 150 -6.67 -21.17 12.20
C ILE A 150 -6.67 -20.01 11.22
N VAL A 151 -7.69 -19.16 11.29
CA VAL A 151 -7.70 -17.88 10.60
C VAL A 151 -6.88 -16.88 11.39
N PHE A 152 -6.10 -16.05 10.74
CA PHE A 152 -5.43 -14.93 11.39
C PHE A 152 -5.59 -13.63 10.60
N LYS A 153 -5.37 -12.51 11.29
CA LYS A 153 -5.23 -11.18 10.71
C LYS A 153 -4.01 -10.50 11.31
N THR A 154 -3.07 -10.09 10.47
CA THR A 154 -1.87 -9.33 10.91
C THR A 154 -2.25 -7.92 11.36
N ALA A 155 -1.43 -7.33 12.22
CA ALA A 155 -1.59 -5.94 12.63
C ALA A 155 -1.14 -4.94 11.54
N GLU A 156 -1.53 -3.68 11.67
CA GLU A 156 -1.08 -2.59 10.79
C GLU A 156 0.42 -2.27 10.91
N THR A 157 1.00 -2.55 12.08
CA THR A 157 2.43 -2.37 12.34
C THR A 157 3.25 -3.45 11.64
N SER A 158 2.62 -4.56 11.24
CA SER A 158 3.26 -5.64 10.50
C SER A 158 3.72 -5.16 9.13
N LYS A 159 4.83 -5.71 8.67
CA LYS A 159 5.26 -5.58 7.27
C LYS A 159 4.25 -6.21 6.29
N ALA A 160 3.51 -7.23 6.73
CA ALA A 160 2.37 -7.83 6.03
C ALA A 160 1.04 -7.16 6.42
N ALA A 161 1.01 -5.83 6.54
CA ALA A 161 -0.03 -5.03 7.18
C ALA A 161 -1.49 -5.42 6.84
N ASP A 162 -2.29 -5.69 7.87
CA ASP A 162 -3.74 -5.95 7.82
C ASP A 162 -4.21 -7.10 6.91
N ARG A 163 -3.36 -8.09 6.66
CA ARG A 163 -3.64 -9.23 5.79
C ARG A 163 -4.34 -10.37 6.55
N LEU A 164 -5.42 -10.88 5.97
CA LEU A 164 -6.06 -12.13 6.40
C LEU A 164 -5.27 -13.34 5.90
N GLY A 165 -5.28 -14.42 6.68
CA GLY A 165 -4.66 -15.67 6.28
C GLY A 165 -5.22 -16.88 7.02
N LEU A 166 -4.72 -18.05 6.62
CA LEU A 166 -5.03 -19.36 7.20
C LEU A 166 -3.75 -20.07 7.57
N ILE A 167 -3.79 -20.82 8.66
CA ILE A 167 -2.78 -21.79 9.08
C ILE A 167 -3.47 -23.15 9.15
N LYS A 168 -2.87 -24.17 8.54
CA LYS A 168 -3.22 -25.59 8.75
C LYS A 168 -2.13 -26.24 9.57
N VAL A 169 -2.49 -26.87 10.67
CA VAL A 169 -1.55 -27.63 11.51
C VAL A 169 -1.48 -29.07 11.03
N HIS A 170 -0.31 -29.49 10.56
CA HIS A 170 -0.12 -30.85 10.05
C HIS A 170 0.38 -31.81 11.12
N SER A 171 1.40 -31.41 11.87
CA SER A 171 2.01 -32.27 12.89
C SER A 171 2.59 -31.47 14.05
N ILE A 172 2.64 -32.10 15.21
CA ILE A 172 3.25 -31.59 16.43
C ILE A 172 4.22 -32.66 16.95
N VAL A 173 5.51 -32.36 16.97
CA VAL A 173 6.54 -33.28 17.46
C VAL A 173 7.19 -32.69 18.71
N LYS A 174 7.02 -33.37 19.85
CA LYS A 174 7.66 -33.03 21.12
C LYS A 174 8.83 -33.96 21.38
N GLU A 175 9.86 -33.50 22.09
CA GLU A 175 10.96 -34.40 22.52
C GLU A 175 10.44 -35.54 23.43
N ASN A 176 9.40 -35.27 24.22
CA ASN A 176 8.61 -36.25 24.97
C ASN A 176 7.26 -35.62 25.39
N GLU A 177 6.33 -36.41 25.92
CA GLU A 177 4.96 -35.99 26.24
C GLU A 177 4.88 -34.79 27.21
N ALA A 178 5.85 -34.65 28.12
CA ALA A 178 5.90 -33.59 29.12
C ALA A 178 6.76 -32.39 28.68
N SER A 179 7.51 -32.51 27.58
CA SER A 179 8.53 -31.55 27.18
C SER A 179 7.93 -30.22 26.72
N SER A 180 8.60 -29.13 27.07
CA SER A 180 8.39 -27.81 26.47
C SER A 180 9.15 -27.63 25.16
N LYS A 181 9.97 -28.62 24.76
CA LYS A 181 10.75 -28.60 23.52
C LYS A 181 10.09 -29.45 22.44
N GLY A 182 9.98 -28.87 21.26
CA GLY A 182 9.41 -29.52 20.08
C GLY A 182 9.22 -28.56 18.92
N VAL A 183 8.68 -29.09 17.84
CA VAL A 183 8.35 -28.36 16.60
C VAL A 183 6.90 -28.58 16.22
N ILE A 184 6.35 -27.62 15.47
CA ILE A 184 5.07 -27.72 14.78
C ILE A 184 5.31 -27.57 13.28
N THR A 185 4.66 -28.40 12.48
CA THR A 185 4.66 -28.27 11.01
C THR A 185 3.33 -27.69 10.57
N VAL A 186 3.38 -26.57 9.85
CA VAL A 186 2.19 -25.87 9.38
C VAL A 186 2.26 -25.52 7.90
N SER A 187 1.11 -25.30 7.28
CA SER A 187 1.05 -24.58 5.99
C SER A 187 0.29 -23.29 6.18
N ILE A 188 0.73 -22.23 5.50
CA ILE A 188 0.20 -20.88 5.69
C ILE A 188 -0.22 -20.32 4.34
N LYS A 189 -1.46 -19.83 4.26
CA LYS A 189 -1.97 -18.99 3.17
C LYS A 189 -2.15 -17.57 3.68
N VAL A 190 -1.71 -16.57 2.92
CA VAL A 190 -1.91 -15.14 3.24
C VAL A 190 -2.55 -14.47 2.04
N VAL A 191 -3.71 -13.83 2.21
CA VAL A 191 -4.40 -13.13 1.12
C VAL A 191 -3.46 -12.09 0.54
N LYS A 192 -3.15 -12.18 -0.75
CA LYS A 192 -2.32 -11.19 -1.46
C LYS A 192 -2.92 -9.80 -1.33
N PRO A 193 -2.10 -8.75 -1.30
CA PRO A 193 -2.62 -7.39 -1.50
C PRO A 193 -3.47 -7.37 -2.76
N ALA A 194 -4.56 -6.59 -2.76
CA ALA A 194 -5.37 -6.41 -3.95
C ALA A 194 -4.46 -5.98 -5.11
N LYS A 195 -4.64 -6.59 -6.29
CA LYS A 195 -3.91 -6.15 -7.48
C LYS A 195 -4.46 -4.78 -7.85
N VAL A 196 -3.60 -3.78 -7.83
CA VAL A 196 -3.93 -2.43 -8.27
C VAL A 196 -3.41 -2.26 -9.70
N GLU A 197 -4.23 -1.77 -10.62
CA GLU A 197 -3.80 -1.38 -11.96
C GLU A 197 -2.93 -0.12 -11.86
N THR A 198 -1.66 -0.23 -12.21
CA THR A 198 -0.70 0.87 -12.08
C THR A 198 -0.05 1.27 -13.40
N THR A 199 -0.42 0.64 -14.51
CA THR A 199 0.14 0.95 -15.82
C THR A 199 -0.19 2.40 -16.20
N GLY A 200 0.85 3.18 -16.49
CA GLY A 200 0.72 4.62 -16.79
C GLY A 200 0.59 5.52 -15.56
N PHE A 201 0.78 4.96 -14.35
CA PHE A 201 0.80 5.70 -13.11
C PHE A 201 2.10 5.54 -12.34
N ARG A 202 2.53 6.65 -11.75
CA ARG A 202 3.33 6.66 -10.54
C ARG A 202 2.44 6.23 -9.38
N TYR A 203 2.73 5.07 -8.81
CA TYR A 203 1.93 4.48 -7.73
C TYR A 203 2.72 4.38 -6.42
N GLY A 204 2.07 4.65 -5.29
CA GLY A 204 2.65 4.51 -3.97
C GLY A 204 1.59 4.41 -2.89
N VAL A 205 1.93 3.69 -1.81
CA VAL A 205 1.14 3.62 -0.58
C VAL A 205 1.91 4.38 0.50
N VAL A 206 1.29 5.40 1.07
CA VAL A 206 1.96 6.34 1.97
C VAL A 206 1.25 6.37 3.31
N LYS A 207 2.02 6.25 4.39
CA LYS A 207 1.55 6.58 5.73
C LYS A 207 1.82 8.05 6.00
N VAL A 208 0.79 8.80 6.42
CA VAL A 208 0.89 10.23 6.68
C VAL A 208 0.20 10.52 8.00
N GLY A 209 0.92 11.13 8.93
CA GLY A 209 0.40 11.51 10.24
C GLY A 209 -0.46 12.78 10.21
N THR A 210 -1.24 12.99 11.27
CA THR A 210 -1.86 14.30 11.54
C THR A 210 -0.82 15.29 12.07
N TYR A 211 -1.24 16.50 12.43
CA TYR A 211 -0.35 17.56 12.90
C TYR A 211 0.58 17.15 14.06
N GLY A 212 0.22 16.15 14.88
CA GLY A 212 1.08 15.62 15.94
C GLY A 212 2.35 14.91 15.45
N PHE A 213 2.41 14.56 14.16
CA PHE A 213 3.57 13.95 13.50
C PHE A 213 4.49 14.97 12.84
N SER A 214 4.25 16.27 13.05
CA SER A 214 4.98 17.31 12.32
C SER A 214 6.49 17.32 12.54
N THR A 215 6.97 16.71 13.64
CA THR A 215 8.39 16.55 13.96
C THR A 215 8.90 15.11 13.77
N GLY A 216 8.03 14.14 13.43
CA GLY A 216 8.41 12.74 13.23
C GLY A 216 8.82 11.97 14.50
N THR A 217 8.47 12.48 15.68
CA THR A 217 8.92 11.95 16.99
C THR A 217 7.87 11.11 17.73
N VAL A 218 6.85 10.60 17.02
CA VAL A 218 5.80 9.78 17.64
C VAL A 218 6.32 8.36 17.83
N GLU A 219 6.40 7.91 19.09
CA GLU A 219 6.94 6.59 19.46
C GLU A 219 6.20 5.44 18.74
N GLY A 220 6.96 4.54 18.11
CA GLY A 220 6.45 3.40 17.34
C GLY A 220 5.98 3.76 15.92
N TYR A 221 6.12 5.02 15.53
CA TYR A 221 5.79 5.55 14.20
C TYR A 221 6.92 6.43 13.65
N GLU A 222 8.17 6.10 13.99
CA GLU A 222 9.35 6.82 13.57
C GLU A 222 9.44 6.88 12.03
N GLY A 223 9.77 8.06 11.50
CA GLY A 223 9.87 8.29 10.05
C GLY A 223 8.55 8.63 9.35
N ILE A 224 7.42 8.68 10.06
CA ILE A 224 6.15 9.20 9.51
C ILE A 224 6.07 10.71 9.72
N GLY A 225 5.88 11.43 8.62
CA GLY A 225 5.66 12.88 8.60
C GLY A 225 4.19 13.27 8.50
N SER A 226 3.88 14.55 8.66
CA SER A 226 2.51 15.08 8.63
C SER A 226 2.08 15.71 7.30
N LEU A 227 3.02 15.85 6.35
CA LEU A 227 2.81 16.48 5.05
C LEU A 227 3.04 15.47 3.92
N LEU A 228 2.09 15.34 3.00
CA LEU A 228 2.17 14.40 1.90
C LEU A 228 2.66 15.07 0.61
N SER A 229 3.66 14.46 -0.02
CA SER A 229 4.20 14.83 -1.32
C SER A 229 3.63 13.95 -2.43
N ILE A 230 3.04 14.57 -3.46
CA ILE A 230 2.60 13.87 -4.68
C ILE A 230 3.79 13.59 -5.60
N LYS A 231 4.88 14.35 -5.47
CA LYS A 231 6.06 14.23 -6.32
C LYS A 231 6.80 12.92 -6.12
N ASP A 232 7.01 12.52 -4.88
CA ASP A 232 7.79 11.32 -4.56
C ASP A 232 7.05 10.32 -3.68
N LEU A 233 5.74 10.55 -3.48
CA LEU A 233 4.82 9.60 -2.83
C LEU A 233 5.31 9.17 -1.46
N LYS A 234 5.62 10.16 -0.62
CA LYS A 234 6.00 9.94 0.77
C LYS A 234 5.53 11.08 1.66
N SER A 235 5.58 10.84 2.97
CA SER A 235 5.34 11.86 3.98
C SER A 235 6.62 12.60 4.36
N TYR A 236 6.47 13.87 4.73
CA TYR A 236 7.51 14.76 5.23
C TYR A 236 7.08 15.33 6.58
N THR A 237 8.04 15.47 7.48
CA THR A 237 7.92 16.37 8.62
C THR A 237 7.93 17.82 8.13
N VAL A 238 7.51 18.76 8.98
CA VAL A 238 7.60 20.19 8.64
C VAL A 238 9.06 20.61 8.50
N ASP A 239 9.95 20.05 9.33
CA ASP A 239 11.39 20.31 9.28
C ASP A 239 12.05 19.87 7.98
N GLU A 240 11.69 18.72 7.43
CA GLU A 240 12.22 18.27 6.15
C GLU A 240 11.67 19.11 4.99
N ALA A 241 10.37 19.46 5.05
CA ALA A 241 9.70 20.23 4.02
C ALA A 241 10.12 21.72 3.99
N LYS A 242 10.62 22.29 5.09
CA LYS A 242 10.95 23.72 5.19
C LYS A 242 11.97 24.22 4.19
N SER A 243 12.82 23.32 3.68
CA SER A 243 13.78 23.63 2.62
C SER A 243 13.11 23.88 1.26
N ASN A 244 11.93 23.29 1.01
CA ASN A 244 11.16 23.47 -0.21
C ASN A 244 9.70 22.98 -0.06
N PHE A 245 8.79 23.84 0.38
CA PHE A 245 7.37 23.50 0.53
C PHE A 245 6.65 23.18 -0.78
N ARG A 246 7.23 23.51 -1.95
CA ARG A 246 6.68 23.11 -3.25
C ARG A 246 6.76 21.59 -3.50
N ASN A 247 7.42 20.83 -2.60
CA ASN A 247 7.41 19.37 -2.64
C ASN A 247 6.19 18.76 -1.93
N VAL A 248 5.45 19.51 -1.11
CA VAL A 248 4.32 18.97 -0.34
C VAL A 248 3.01 19.59 -0.80
N ASP A 249 1.96 18.76 -0.90
CA ASP A 249 0.72 19.12 -1.58
C ASP A 249 -0.51 18.96 -0.70
N ILE A 250 -0.46 18.04 0.27
CA ILE A 250 -1.60 17.62 1.07
C ILE A 250 -1.20 17.52 2.54
N LYS A 251 -2.11 17.87 3.45
CA LYS A 251 -2.02 17.61 4.90
C LYS A 251 -3.30 16.97 5.41
N LEU A 252 -3.20 16.05 6.37
CA LEU A 252 -4.32 15.24 6.86
C LEU A 252 -4.61 15.53 8.33
N HIS A 253 -5.89 15.57 8.71
CA HIS A 253 -6.29 16.00 10.04
C HIS A 253 -7.43 15.14 10.60
N LEU A 254 -7.43 14.91 11.92
CA LEU A 254 -8.57 14.32 12.64
C LEU A 254 -9.15 15.42 13.53
N GLN A 255 -10.42 15.78 13.33
CA GLN A 255 -11.02 16.94 13.97
C GLN A 255 -11.84 16.59 15.21
N GLY A 256 -11.51 17.26 16.30
CA GLY A 256 -12.35 17.35 17.49
C GLY A 256 -12.49 16.04 18.25
N ALA A 257 -13.49 15.98 19.13
CA ALA A 257 -13.72 14.83 20.00
C ALA A 257 -14.08 13.55 19.21
N ASP A 258 -14.73 13.71 18.06
CA ASP A 258 -15.16 12.60 17.20
C ASP A 258 -14.06 12.14 16.23
N SER A 259 -12.88 12.78 16.25
CA SER A 259 -11.77 12.46 15.36
C SER A 259 -12.15 12.54 13.87
N GLU A 260 -13.02 13.49 13.48
CA GLU A 260 -13.58 13.53 12.12
C GLU A 260 -12.45 13.65 11.07
N PRO A 261 -12.30 12.69 10.16
CA PRO A 261 -11.19 12.67 9.21
C PRO A 261 -11.34 13.73 8.13
N ARG A 262 -10.22 14.36 7.75
CA ARG A 262 -10.20 15.47 6.80
C ARG A 262 -8.93 15.48 5.97
N VAL A 263 -9.09 15.78 4.69
CA VAL A 263 -8.02 16.04 3.74
C VAL A 263 -7.97 17.55 3.46
N TYR A 264 -6.79 18.14 3.55
CA TYR A 264 -6.57 19.55 3.27
C TYR A 264 -5.45 19.74 2.25
N SER A 265 -5.60 20.77 1.42
CA SER A 265 -4.50 21.29 0.61
C SER A 265 -3.51 22.07 1.48
N MET A 266 -2.38 22.48 0.90
CA MET A 266 -1.41 23.37 1.55
C MET A 266 -1.78 24.86 1.44
N GLU A 267 -3.02 25.21 1.06
CA GLU A 267 -3.44 26.59 0.78
C GLU A 267 -3.09 27.60 1.89
N ASN A 268 -2.51 28.72 1.47
CA ASN A 268 -1.99 29.77 2.34
C ASN A 268 -3.16 30.58 2.92
N GLY A 269 -3.50 30.32 4.18
CA GLY A 269 -4.68 30.89 4.85
C GLY A 269 -5.68 29.86 5.35
N ASP A 270 -5.45 28.57 5.08
CA ASP A 270 -6.19 27.51 5.74
C ASP A 270 -5.93 27.53 7.26
N SER A 271 -7.01 27.55 8.05
CA SER A 271 -6.94 27.72 9.51
C SER A 271 -6.25 26.55 10.22
N LYS A 272 -6.03 25.43 9.54
CA LYS A 272 -5.30 24.27 10.10
C LYS A 272 -3.80 24.41 10.00
N ASN A 273 -3.28 25.31 9.17
CA ASN A 273 -1.83 25.57 9.07
C ASN A 273 -1.18 25.92 10.42
N SER A 274 -1.91 26.53 11.36
CA SER A 274 -1.38 26.89 12.68
C SER A 274 -1.11 25.69 13.61
N GLN A 275 -1.63 24.50 13.29
CA GLN A 275 -1.44 23.29 14.11
C GLN A 275 -0.16 22.51 13.74
N TYR A 276 0.32 22.65 12.49
CA TYR A 276 1.49 21.96 11.98
C TYR A 276 2.72 22.82 12.25
N LYS A 277 3.67 22.28 13.02
CA LYS A 277 4.82 23.01 13.55
C LYS A 277 6.13 22.30 13.27
N ASP A 278 7.18 23.05 13.00
CA ASP A 278 8.54 22.54 13.05
C ASP A 278 9.01 22.32 14.50
N ALA A 279 10.21 21.74 14.66
CA ALA A 279 10.84 21.51 15.95
C ALA A 279 11.11 22.82 16.74
N GLU A 280 11.23 23.96 16.05
CA GLU A 280 11.39 25.28 16.65
C GLU A 280 10.05 25.93 17.08
N GLY A 281 8.91 25.32 16.72
CA GLY A 281 7.57 25.78 17.06
C GLY A 281 6.95 26.76 16.05
N ASN A 282 7.63 27.04 14.93
CA ASN A 282 7.07 27.85 13.84
C ASN A 282 5.99 27.05 13.11
N THR A 283 4.88 27.72 12.78
CA THR A 283 3.74 27.06 12.14
C THR A 283 3.83 27.12 10.62
N LEU A 284 3.17 26.22 9.91
CA LEU A 284 3.00 26.36 8.45
C LEU A 284 2.40 27.73 8.07
N GLN A 285 1.54 28.29 8.91
CA GLN A 285 0.91 29.59 8.65
C GLN A 285 1.94 30.75 8.54
N SER A 286 3.08 30.64 9.23
CA SER A 286 4.18 31.60 9.15
C SER A 286 5.27 31.21 8.14
N LEU A 287 5.34 29.93 7.78
CA LEU A 287 6.40 29.39 6.93
C LEU A 287 6.01 29.39 5.43
N LEU A 288 4.72 29.26 5.12
CA LEU A 288 4.22 29.26 3.75
C LEU A 288 4.15 30.68 3.17
N THR A 289 4.56 30.81 1.92
CA THR A 289 4.42 32.03 1.12
C THR A 289 3.57 31.75 -0.13
N ALA A 290 3.14 32.80 -0.85
CA ALA A 290 2.39 32.62 -2.09
C ALA A 290 3.17 31.81 -3.16
N GLU A 291 4.49 31.93 -3.19
CA GLU A 291 5.38 31.29 -4.16
C GLU A 291 5.76 29.85 -3.80
N THR A 292 5.56 29.47 -2.55
CA THR A 292 5.95 28.14 -2.02
C THR A 292 4.75 27.27 -1.66
N THR A 293 3.55 27.82 -1.73
CA THR A 293 2.29 27.14 -1.44
C THR A 293 1.79 26.36 -2.64
N ASN A 294 1.38 25.11 -2.39
CA ASN A 294 0.66 24.28 -3.36
C ASN A 294 -0.84 24.23 -3.01
N ALA A 295 -1.67 24.97 -3.74
CA ALA A 295 -3.13 24.95 -3.58
C ALA A 295 -3.80 23.76 -4.30
N THR A 296 -3.36 22.53 -4.00
CA THR A 296 -3.91 21.29 -4.56
C THR A 296 -5.42 21.21 -4.37
N ARG A 297 -6.15 20.80 -5.41
CA ARG A 297 -7.61 20.70 -5.39
C ARG A 297 -8.07 19.25 -5.41
N PHE A 298 -9.27 19.02 -4.89
CA PHE A 298 -9.86 17.69 -4.70
C PHE A 298 -11.29 17.61 -5.23
N LEU A 299 -11.71 16.37 -5.50
CA LEU A 299 -13.09 15.99 -5.78
C LEU A 299 -13.31 14.57 -5.24
N ALA A 300 -14.37 14.36 -4.45
CA ALA A 300 -14.78 13.00 -4.07
C ALA A 300 -15.29 12.27 -5.32
N ALA A 301 -14.85 11.03 -5.52
CA ALA A 301 -15.02 10.28 -6.75
C ALA A 301 -15.60 8.89 -6.46
N ASP A 302 -16.88 8.87 -6.06
CA ASP A 302 -17.59 7.65 -5.64
C ASP A 302 -17.78 6.63 -6.79
N ASP A 303 -17.64 7.07 -8.03
CA ASP A 303 -17.78 6.29 -9.26
C ASP A 303 -16.45 5.72 -9.79
N ILE A 304 -15.32 6.08 -9.19
CA ILE A 304 -14.01 5.56 -9.58
C ILE A 304 -13.67 4.32 -8.76
N ASP A 305 -13.53 3.19 -9.44
CA ASP A 305 -12.91 1.99 -8.87
C ASP A 305 -11.39 2.19 -8.83
N PHE A 306 -10.86 2.57 -7.66
CA PHE A 306 -9.43 2.81 -7.49
C PHE A 306 -8.57 1.63 -7.92
N ASP A 307 -8.99 0.38 -7.70
CA ASP A 307 -8.15 -0.78 -7.99
C ASP A 307 -8.01 -1.00 -9.50
N ASN A 308 -9.07 -0.71 -10.27
CA ASN A 308 -9.14 -1.02 -11.70
C ASN A 308 -9.01 0.19 -12.65
N VAL A 309 -9.14 1.43 -12.15
CA VAL A 309 -9.09 2.62 -13.00
C VAL A 309 -7.76 2.74 -13.74
N THR A 310 -7.84 3.03 -15.04
CA THR A 310 -6.70 3.16 -15.95
C THR A 310 -6.21 4.59 -16.07
N ALA A 311 -4.95 4.78 -16.49
CA ALA A 311 -4.39 6.10 -16.76
C ALA A 311 -5.20 6.87 -17.80
N SER A 312 -5.77 6.18 -18.79
CA SER A 312 -6.60 6.81 -19.83
C SER A 312 -7.90 7.40 -19.29
N GLU A 313 -8.54 6.72 -18.33
CA GLU A 313 -9.76 7.19 -17.70
C GLU A 313 -9.49 8.41 -16.82
N ILE A 314 -8.41 8.39 -16.02
CA ILE A 314 -8.01 9.55 -15.21
C ILE A 314 -7.59 10.73 -16.10
N ALA A 315 -6.87 10.49 -17.20
CA ALA A 315 -6.46 11.54 -18.13
C ALA A 315 -7.63 12.20 -18.88
N ALA A 316 -8.77 11.51 -19.00
CA ALA A 316 -9.96 12.05 -19.65
C ALA A 316 -10.77 13.01 -18.73
N ILE A 317 -10.47 13.04 -17.44
CA ILE A 317 -11.13 13.93 -16.47
C ILE A 317 -10.69 15.37 -16.73
N ASP A 318 -11.65 16.28 -16.90
CA ASP A 318 -11.36 17.71 -17.00
C ASP A 318 -10.81 18.21 -15.66
N PRO A 319 -9.54 18.65 -15.59
CA PRO A 319 -8.91 19.09 -14.34
C PRO A 319 -9.66 20.26 -13.69
N GLU A 320 -10.42 21.05 -14.45
CA GLU A 320 -11.16 22.19 -13.91
C GLU A 320 -12.40 21.78 -13.10
N THR A 321 -12.83 20.51 -13.19
CA THR A 321 -13.88 19.95 -12.32
C THR A 321 -13.39 19.63 -10.91
N ILE A 322 -12.07 19.53 -10.72
CA ILE A 322 -11.42 19.22 -9.43
C ILE A 322 -11.09 20.56 -8.74
N GLY A 323 -11.98 20.99 -7.84
CA GLY A 323 -11.97 22.37 -7.33
C GLY A 323 -11.96 22.57 -5.81
N LYS A 324 -12.17 21.52 -4.99
CA LYS A 324 -12.27 21.70 -3.53
C LYS A 324 -10.89 21.83 -2.89
N GLY A 325 -10.66 22.78 -1.99
CA GLY A 325 -9.43 22.86 -1.19
C GLY A 325 -9.37 21.87 -0.02
N THR A 326 -10.48 21.18 0.27
CA THR A 326 -10.62 20.21 1.36
C THR A 326 -11.71 19.17 1.08
N ILE A 327 -11.54 17.97 1.61
CA ILE A 327 -12.57 16.93 1.73
C ILE A 327 -12.89 16.74 3.21
N LYS A 328 -14.17 16.90 3.56
CA LYS A 328 -14.69 16.76 4.93
C LYS A 328 -16.17 16.32 4.92
N PRO A 329 -16.55 15.32 5.73
CA PRO A 329 -15.63 14.31 6.27
C PRO A 329 -14.95 13.56 5.11
N ALA A 330 -13.80 12.98 5.40
CA ALA A 330 -13.26 11.87 4.62
C ALA A 330 -13.45 10.57 5.43
N ALA A 331 -13.42 9.43 4.77
CA ALA A 331 -13.60 8.12 5.40
C ALA A 331 -12.68 7.06 4.79
N GLU A 332 -12.49 5.95 5.51
CA GLU A 332 -11.85 4.77 4.94
C GLU A 332 -12.67 4.24 3.75
N GLY A 333 -11.97 3.92 2.67
CA GLY A 333 -12.57 3.54 1.39
C GLY A 333 -12.83 4.70 0.43
N ASP A 334 -12.83 5.95 0.90
CA ASP A 334 -13.09 7.11 0.04
C ASP A 334 -12.03 7.19 -1.07
N VAL A 335 -12.51 7.35 -2.30
CA VAL A 335 -11.71 7.62 -3.49
C VAL A 335 -11.82 9.11 -3.81
N ILE A 336 -10.66 9.76 -3.94
CA ILE A 336 -10.54 11.21 -4.06
C ILE A 336 -9.65 11.52 -5.25
N LEU A 337 -10.20 12.20 -6.24
CA LEU A 337 -9.43 12.83 -7.30
C LEU A 337 -8.69 14.04 -6.75
N PHE A 338 -7.47 14.29 -7.24
CA PHE A 338 -6.72 15.50 -6.95
C PHE A 338 -6.16 16.13 -8.22
N LYS A 339 -5.92 17.44 -8.15
CA LYS A 339 -5.19 18.25 -9.13
C LYS A 339 -4.13 19.07 -8.42
N THR A 340 -2.87 18.90 -8.81
CA THR A 340 -1.78 19.71 -8.25
C THR A 340 -1.88 21.17 -8.69
N ASP A 341 -1.36 22.06 -7.85
CA ASP A 341 -1.25 23.48 -8.17
C ASP A 341 -0.08 23.76 -9.14
N GLU A 342 -0.04 24.96 -9.71
CA GLU A 342 0.99 25.38 -10.67
C GLU A 342 2.39 25.43 -10.04
N ASN A 343 2.47 25.68 -8.73
CA ASN A 343 3.72 25.71 -7.99
C ASN A 343 4.28 24.33 -7.66
N SER A 344 3.46 23.27 -7.73
CA SER A 344 3.85 21.95 -7.26
C SER A 344 5.01 21.39 -8.08
N THR A 345 5.99 20.84 -7.38
CA THR A 345 7.13 20.15 -8.01
C THR A 345 6.77 18.75 -8.53
N ALA A 346 5.57 18.24 -8.21
CA ALA A 346 5.02 17.05 -8.88
C ALA A 346 4.64 17.34 -10.35
N GLY A 347 4.57 18.62 -10.73
CA GLY A 347 4.14 19.11 -12.02
C GLY A 347 2.93 20.04 -11.87
N SER A 348 2.73 20.92 -12.84
CA SER A 348 1.57 21.82 -12.88
C SER A 348 0.33 21.07 -13.34
N LYS A 349 -0.79 21.24 -12.61
CA LYS A 349 -2.13 20.70 -12.96
C LYS A 349 -2.16 19.19 -13.19
N VAL A 350 -1.32 18.43 -12.51
CA VAL A 350 -1.28 16.97 -12.60
C VAL A 350 -2.51 16.41 -11.93
N VAL A 351 -3.26 15.61 -12.68
CA VAL A 351 -4.42 14.88 -12.17
C VAL A 351 -3.98 13.50 -11.69
N GLY A 352 -4.56 13.07 -10.58
CA GLY A 352 -4.44 11.72 -10.10
C GLY A 352 -5.59 11.36 -9.18
N VAL A 353 -5.52 10.17 -8.61
CA VAL A 353 -6.52 9.64 -7.69
C VAL A 353 -5.83 9.06 -6.48
N MET A 354 -6.42 9.24 -5.30
CA MET A 354 -6.01 8.58 -4.08
C MET A 354 -7.19 7.87 -3.42
N ARG A 355 -6.90 6.80 -2.67
CA ARG A 355 -7.85 6.15 -1.78
C ARG A 355 -7.36 6.26 -0.35
N ILE A 356 -8.27 6.59 0.58
CA ILE A 356 -7.98 6.46 2.00
C ILE A 356 -8.15 4.99 2.35
N ASP A 357 -7.05 4.25 2.47
CA ASP A 357 -7.10 2.83 2.80
C ASP A 357 -7.48 2.64 4.27
N ARG A 358 -6.98 3.51 5.15
CA ARG A 358 -7.13 3.37 6.60
C ARG A 358 -6.87 4.65 7.38
N ILE A 359 -7.50 4.77 8.55
CA ILE A 359 -7.35 5.85 9.51
C ILE A 359 -7.15 5.26 10.91
N THR A 360 -5.99 5.55 11.51
CA THR A 360 -5.60 4.97 12.80
C THR A 360 -5.38 6.06 13.83
N LEU A 361 -6.07 5.96 14.97
CA LEU A 361 -5.83 6.81 16.13
C LEU A 361 -4.58 6.32 16.89
N VAL A 362 -3.63 7.21 17.12
CA VAL A 362 -2.44 6.91 17.91
C VAL A 362 -2.71 7.34 19.33
N ASN A 363 -2.93 6.34 20.19
CA ASN A 363 -3.47 6.42 21.54
C ASN A 363 -4.92 6.94 21.62
N ASN A 364 -5.74 6.33 22.46
CA ASN A 364 -7.16 6.69 22.58
C ASN A 364 -7.41 7.99 23.37
N VAL A 365 -6.35 8.74 23.72
CA VAL A 365 -6.40 9.91 24.58
C VAL A 365 -6.50 11.19 23.75
N ASN A 366 -5.60 11.39 22.78
CA ASN A 366 -5.69 12.52 21.87
C ASN A 366 -6.47 12.12 20.61
N LYS A 367 -7.72 12.56 20.53
CA LYS A 367 -8.64 12.29 19.41
C LYS A 367 -8.24 12.94 18.09
N GLU A 368 -7.25 13.84 18.10
CA GLU A 368 -6.71 14.43 16.87
C GLU A 368 -5.35 13.83 16.46
N LEU A 369 -4.79 12.93 17.29
CA LEU A 369 -3.51 12.27 17.01
C LEU A 369 -3.77 10.92 16.30
N GLY A 370 -3.33 10.83 15.06
CA GLY A 370 -3.49 9.63 14.27
C GLY A 370 -2.70 9.68 12.98
N CYS A 371 -2.80 8.64 12.17
CA CYS A 371 -2.22 8.58 10.84
C CYS A 371 -3.20 7.96 9.86
N TYR A 372 -2.99 8.28 8.58
CA TYR A 372 -3.72 7.73 7.46
C TYR A 372 -2.77 6.84 6.67
N THR A 373 -3.29 5.76 6.13
CA THR A 373 -2.65 5.04 5.02
C THR A 373 -3.41 5.40 3.76
N VAL A 374 -2.71 5.95 2.76
CA VAL A 374 -3.29 6.38 1.49
C VAL A 374 -2.58 5.70 0.32
N SER A 375 -3.35 5.12 -0.59
CA SER A 375 -2.87 4.65 -1.88
C SER A 375 -3.05 5.75 -2.91
N ILE A 376 -2.02 6.04 -3.70
CA ILE A 376 -2.01 7.19 -4.61
C ILE A 376 -1.57 6.71 -5.99
N LYS A 377 -2.34 7.07 -7.02
CA LYS A 377 -1.98 6.98 -8.43
C LYS A 377 -1.85 8.40 -8.98
N VAL A 378 -0.66 8.74 -9.48
CA VAL A 378 -0.39 9.99 -10.17
C VAL A 378 -0.12 9.66 -11.63
N LEU A 379 -0.73 10.38 -12.56
CA LEU A 379 -0.37 10.22 -13.97
C LEU A 379 1.13 10.45 -14.17
N ASP A 380 1.78 9.53 -14.87
CA ASP A 380 3.20 9.63 -15.18
C ASP A 380 3.43 10.70 -16.25
N ASN A 381 3.84 11.89 -15.84
CA ASN A 381 4.24 12.97 -16.76
C ASN A 381 5.54 12.68 -17.54
N THR A 382 6.14 11.48 -17.42
CA THR A 382 7.21 11.04 -18.34
C THR A 382 6.68 10.85 -19.75
N GLU A 383 5.39 10.61 -19.90
CA GLU A 383 4.67 11.10 -21.06
C GLU A 383 3.94 12.37 -20.64
N SER A 384 4.60 13.50 -20.83
CA SER A 384 3.87 14.66 -21.31
C SER A 384 3.26 14.27 -22.66
N VAL A 385 2.21 13.46 -22.64
CA VAL A 385 1.08 13.73 -23.49
C VAL A 385 0.49 15.02 -22.93
N SER A 386 1.21 16.13 -23.15
CA SER A 386 0.53 17.22 -23.79
C SER A 386 -0.14 16.55 -24.98
N VAL A 387 -1.42 16.17 -24.85
CA VAL A 387 -2.26 16.04 -26.01
C VAL A 387 -2.23 17.47 -26.49
N PRO A 388 -1.40 17.83 -27.49
CA PRO A 388 -1.61 19.15 -28.03
C PRO A 388 -3.00 19.01 -28.63
N LYS A 389 -3.95 19.81 -28.16
CA LYS A 389 -5.21 20.04 -28.88
C LYS A 389 -4.83 20.70 -30.20
N VAL A 390 -4.20 19.96 -31.10
CA VAL A 390 -4.15 20.30 -32.51
C VAL A 390 -5.45 19.77 -33.07
N SER A 391 -6.54 20.44 -32.70
CA SER A 391 -7.79 20.34 -33.43
C SER A 391 -7.91 21.64 -34.19
N ASN A 392 -7.69 21.59 -35.49
CA ASN A 392 -8.24 22.61 -36.36
C ASN A 392 -9.51 22.06 -37.02
N ASN A 393 -10.12 22.84 -37.89
CA ASN A 393 -11.30 22.46 -38.64
C ASN A 393 -11.05 21.39 -39.72
N GLU A 394 -9.81 20.95 -39.95
CA GLU A 394 -9.42 20.04 -41.04
C GLU A 394 -8.89 18.69 -40.54
N TRP A 395 -8.23 18.64 -39.38
CA TRP A 395 -7.74 17.40 -38.78
C TRP A 395 -7.57 17.52 -37.25
N SER A 396 -7.49 16.36 -36.58
CA SER A 396 -7.24 16.25 -35.14
C SER A 396 -6.29 15.10 -34.80
N LEU A 397 -5.57 15.21 -33.69
CA LEU A 397 -4.77 14.12 -33.12
C LEU A 397 -5.56 13.42 -32.00
N LYS A 398 -5.64 12.08 -32.05
CA LYS A 398 -6.21 11.22 -31.01
C LYS A 398 -5.24 10.10 -30.68
N GLY A 399 -4.54 10.21 -29.55
CA GLY A 399 -3.42 9.32 -29.23
C GLY A 399 -2.35 9.37 -30.34
N LYS A 400 -1.94 8.20 -30.84
CA LYS A 400 -1.00 8.08 -31.97
C LYS A 400 -1.68 8.09 -33.35
N SER A 401 -2.94 8.49 -33.43
CA SER A 401 -3.70 8.51 -34.69
C SER A 401 -4.05 9.93 -35.13
N VAL A 402 -3.92 10.20 -36.43
CA VAL A 402 -4.38 11.45 -37.07
C VAL A 402 -5.76 11.19 -37.68
N CYS A 403 -6.76 11.96 -37.28
CA CYS A 403 -8.12 11.89 -37.79
C CYS A 403 -8.36 13.07 -38.74
N ILE A 404 -8.72 12.81 -39.99
CA ILE A 404 -9.05 13.83 -40.98
C ILE A 404 -10.52 14.23 -40.83
N LEU A 405 -10.76 15.52 -40.59
CA LEU A 405 -12.10 16.07 -40.31
C LEU A 405 -12.73 16.71 -41.54
N ALA A 406 -11.92 17.25 -42.46
CA ALA A 406 -12.38 17.84 -43.71
C ALA A 406 -11.45 17.50 -44.87
N ASP A 407 -12.04 17.33 -46.06
CA ASP A 407 -11.28 17.12 -47.28
C ASP A 407 -10.83 18.47 -47.84
N THR A 408 -9.52 18.60 -48.04
CA THR A 408 -8.89 19.81 -48.57
C THR A 408 -8.26 19.56 -49.95
N GLY A 409 -8.39 18.36 -50.50
CA GLY A 409 -7.67 17.92 -51.72
C GLY A 409 -6.14 17.83 -51.55
N SER A 410 -5.63 17.98 -50.33
CA SER A 410 -4.21 17.89 -49.99
C SER A 410 -3.82 16.48 -49.56
N LYS A 411 -2.53 16.14 -49.60
CA LYS A 411 -2.01 14.91 -48.98
C LYS A 411 -1.57 15.18 -47.55
N LEU A 412 -1.70 14.18 -46.68
CA LEU A 412 -1.13 14.21 -45.34
C LEU A 412 0.38 13.93 -45.44
N ASN A 413 1.20 14.90 -45.03
CA ASN A 413 2.66 14.78 -45.04
C ASN A 413 3.20 14.76 -43.61
N VAL A 414 4.16 13.88 -43.34
CA VAL A 414 4.82 13.73 -42.03
C VAL A 414 6.31 13.93 -42.21
N TYR A 415 6.89 14.87 -41.45
CA TYR A 415 8.31 15.19 -41.47
C TYR A 415 8.95 14.89 -40.12
N ALA A 416 10.22 14.50 -40.09
CA ALA A 416 10.97 14.34 -38.86
C ALA A 416 11.31 15.73 -38.30
N ALA A 417 10.93 16.02 -37.04
CA ALA A 417 11.02 17.39 -36.51
C ALA A 417 12.47 17.88 -36.33
N GLY A 418 13.44 16.97 -36.15
CA GLY A 418 14.85 17.33 -35.95
C GLY A 418 15.62 17.63 -37.24
N SER A 419 15.25 17.00 -38.35
CA SER A 419 15.94 17.14 -39.65
C SER A 419 15.12 17.85 -40.72
N GLY A 420 13.81 18.00 -40.51
CA GLY A 420 12.87 18.51 -41.52
C GLY A 420 12.65 17.56 -42.70
N GLN A 421 13.22 16.35 -42.66
CA GLN A 421 13.11 15.38 -43.74
C GLN A 421 11.68 14.84 -43.84
N LEU A 422 11.14 14.77 -45.05
CA LEU A 422 9.86 14.12 -45.31
C LEU A 422 9.99 12.60 -45.05
N VAL A 423 9.18 12.09 -44.14
CA VAL A 423 9.17 10.69 -43.69
C VAL A 423 8.08 9.90 -44.38
N LYS A 424 6.89 10.48 -44.54
CA LYS A 424 5.73 9.79 -45.12
C LYS A 424 4.76 10.77 -45.77
N THR A 425 4.16 10.36 -46.88
CA THR A 425 3.05 11.05 -47.55
C THR A 425 1.90 10.06 -47.73
N ILE A 426 0.68 10.47 -47.40
CA ILE A 426 -0.50 9.62 -47.41
C ILE A 426 -1.63 10.36 -48.11
N ASP A 427 -2.27 9.69 -49.07
CA ASP A 427 -3.53 10.13 -49.65
C ASP A 427 -4.66 9.85 -48.66
N VAL A 428 -5.43 10.88 -48.31
CA VAL A 428 -6.46 10.82 -47.26
C VAL A 428 -7.72 11.54 -47.70
N VAL A 429 -8.86 11.14 -47.15
CA VAL A 429 -10.16 11.79 -47.31
C VAL A 429 -10.80 12.09 -45.94
N ALA A 430 -11.84 12.94 -45.92
CA ALA A 430 -12.58 13.22 -44.69
C ALA A 430 -13.13 11.95 -44.05
N GLY A 431 -12.88 11.79 -42.75
CA GLY A 431 -13.26 10.60 -41.98
C GLY A 431 -12.13 9.58 -41.80
N ASP A 432 -11.02 9.70 -42.54
CA ASP A 432 -9.89 8.78 -42.39
C ASP A 432 -9.23 8.91 -41.01
N VAL A 433 -8.83 7.76 -40.46
CA VAL A 433 -8.04 7.66 -39.23
C VAL A 433 -6.75 6.92 -39.56
N ILE A 434 -5.64 7.61 -39.40
CA ILE A 434 -4.33 7.13 -39.79
C ILE A 434 -3.52 6.83 -38.54
N ASP A 435 -3.20 5.55 -38.35
CA ASP A 435 -2.44 5.07 -37.20
C ASP A 435 -0.92 5.26 -37.39
N PHE A 436 -0.29 5.91 -36.42
CA PHE A 436 1.15 6.09 -36.31
C PHE A 436 1.73 5.38 -35.08
N SER A 437 1.10 4.32 -34.57
CA SER A 437 1.57 3.58 -33.40
C SER A 437 3.01 3.04 -33.52
N ASN A 438 3.47 2.79 -34.75
CA ASN A 438 4.84 2.36 -35.04
C ASN A 438 5.87 3.51 -35.07
N PHE A 439 5.43 4.75 -34.93
CA PHE A 439 6.29 5.92 -34.88
C PHE A 439 6.61 6.23 -33.41
N SER A 440 7.85 6.68 -33.20
CA SER A 440 8.33 7.12 -31.89
C SER A 440 9.09 8.43 -32.09
N GLY A 441 8.76 9.44 -31.28
CA GLY A 441 9.46 10.72 -31.23
C GLY A 441 8.67 11.89 -31.84
N ALA A 442 9.36 13.02 -32.07
CA ALA A 442 8.73 14.25 -32.53
C ALA A 442 8.70 14.37 -34.06
N TYR A 443 7.53 14.69 -34.61
CA TYR A 443 7.27 14.85 -36.03
C TYR A 443 6.54 16.17 -36.31
N ILE A 444 6.52 16.58 -37.57
CA ILE A 444 5.68 17.66 -38.07
C ILE A 444 4.66 17.03 -39.00
N VAL A 445 3.37 17.14 -38.66
CA VAL A 445 2.26 16.70 -39.50
C VAL A 445 1.72 17.90 -40.25
N SER A 446 1.61 17.78 -41.58
CA SER A 446 1.14 18.83 -42.48
C SER A 446 -0.01 18.35 -43.35
N TYR A 447 -1.12 19.09 -43.32
CA TYR A 447 -2.32 18.82 -44.10
C TYR A 447 -3.13 20.11 -44.27
N GLY A 448 -3.73 20.35 -45.44
CA GLY A 448 -4.54 21.55 -45.71
C GLY A 448 -3.78 22.88 -45.64
N GLY A 449 -2.45 22.87 -45.80
CA GLY A 449 -1.61 24.06 -45.63
C GLY A 449 -1.30 24.43 -44.18
N LYS A 450 -1.75 23.62 -43.21
CA LYS A 450 -1.42 23.75 -41.79
C LYS A 450 -0.40 22.69 -41.40
N SER A 451 0.57 23.07 -40.58
CA SER A 451 1.64 22.18 -40.12
C SER A 451 1.81 22.32 -38.61
N GLU A 452 1.84 21.20 -37.91
CA GLU A 452 1.89 21.18 -36.45
C GLU A 452 2.89 20.14 -35.96
N LYS A 453 3.59 20.48 -34.88
CA LYS A 453 4.53 19.56 -34.25
C LYS A 453 3.75 18.62 -33.35
N VAL A 454 3.89 17.31 -33.59
CA VAL A 454 3.23 16.24 -32.82
C VAL A 454 4.28 15.29 -32.26
N ILE A 455 3.96 14.67 -31.14
CA ILE A 455 4.76 13.59 -30.57
C ILE A 455 3.94 12.32 -30.75
N PHE A 456 4.48 11.38 -31.52
CA PHE A 456 3.87 10.07 -31.74
C PHE A 456 4.48 9.04 -30.80
#